data_AF-M1EPW7-F1
#
_entry.id   AF-M1EPW7-F1
#
_cell.length_a   1.000
_cell.length_b   1.000
_cell.length_c   1.000
_cell.angle_alpha   90.00
_cell.angle_beta   90.00
_cell.angle_gamma   90.00
#
_symmetry.space_group_name_H-M   'P 1'
#
loop_
_entity.id
_entity.type
_entity.pdbx_description
1 polymer ?
#
loop_
_entity_poly.entity_id
_entity_poly.type
_entity_poly.pdbx_seq_one_letter_code
_entity_poly.pdbx_strand_id
1 'polypeptide(L)' 'RTCWLYYFSKFIELLDTIFFVLRKKNSQVTFLHVFHHTIMPWTWWFGVKFAAGGLGTFHAFLNTAVHVVMYSYYGLS' A
#
# COMPACT_ATOMS: atom_id res chain seq x y z
N ARG A 1 2.89 14.47 9.70
CA ARG A 1 4.15 13.95 9.10
C ARG A 1 4.03 12.46 8.78
N THR A 2 3.71 11.59 9.74
CA THR A 2 3.57 10.14 9.54
C THR A 2 2.50 9.76 8.52
N CYS A 3 1.33 10.41 8.53
CA CYS A 3 0.27 10.16 7.55
C CYS A 3 0.71 10.46 6.10
N TRP A 4 1.54 11.49 5.92
CA TRP A 4 2.10 11.83 4.61
C TRP A 4 3.13 10.80 4.15
N LEU A 5 3.98 10.30 5.07
CA LEU A 5 4.92 9.21 4.77
C LEU A 5 4.19 7.91 4.40
N TYR A 6 3.10 7.57 5.11
CA TYR A 6 2.27 6.42 4.76
C TYR A 6 1.59 6.60 3.39
N TYR A 7 1.07 7.79 3.08
CA TYR A 7 0.55 8.09 1.75
C TYR A 7 1.63 7.94 0.66
N PHE A 8 2.83 8.47 0.90
CA PHE A 8 3.94 8.33 -0.03
C PHE A 8 4.37 6.86 -0.22
N SER A 9 4.36 6.05 0.85
CA SER A 9 4.68 4.63 0.76
C SER A 9 3.75 3.89 -0.20
N LYS A 10 2.47 4.26 -0.30
CA LYS A 10 1.53 3.65 -1.26
C LYS A 10 1.94 3.81 -2.73
N PHE A 11 2.68 4.85 -3.08
CA PHE A 11 3.26 4.97 -4.43
C PHE A 11 4.47 4.06 -4.61
N ILE A 12 5.29 3.86 -3.58
CA ILE A 12 6.41 2.92 -3.61
C ILE A 12 5.89 1.49 -3.78
N GLU A 13 4.80 1.13 -3.10
CA GLU A 13 4.15 -0.18 -3.21
C GLU A 13 3.58 -0.46 -4.62
N LEU A 14 3.44 0.55 -5.51
CA LEU A 14 3.10 0.30 -6.92
C LEU A 14 4.21 -0.46 -7.66
N LEU A 15 5.45 -0.38 -7.18
CA LEU A 15 6.57 -1.15 -7.72
C LEU A 15 6.32 -2.66 -7.62
N ASP A 16 5.54 -3.14 -6.65
CA ASP A 16 5.18 -4.56 -6.54
C ASP A 16 4.49 -5.05 -7.82
N THR A 17 3.59 -4.24 -8.36
CA THR A 17 2.88 -4.53 -9.61
C THR A 17 3.85 -4.52 -10.79
N ILE A 18 4.81 -3.60 -10.81
CA ILE A 18 5.87 -3.57 -11.84
C ILE A 18 6.71 -4.84 -11.76
N PHE A 19 7.13 -5.26 -10.57
CA PHE A 19 7.89 -6.50 -10.38
C PHE A 19 7.09 -7.74 -10.80
N PHE A 20 5.79 -7.81 -10.53
CA PHE A 20 4.95 -8.92 -10.97
C PHE A 20 4.86 -8.99 -12.50
N VAL A 21 4.69 -7.86 -13.18
CA VAL A 21 4.68 -7.78 -14.65
C VAL A 21 6.05 -8.16 -15.22
N LEU A 22 7.15 -7.59 -14.70
CA LEU A 22 8.50 -7.88 -15.16
C LEU A 22 8.91 -9.34 -14.94
N ARG A 23 8.50 -9.95 -13.82
CA ARG A 23 8.72 -11.39 -13.53
C ARG A 23 7.73 -12.30 -14.24
N LYS A 24 6.85 -11.77 -15.12
CA LYS A 24 5.77 -12.49 -15.81
C LYS A 24 4.84 -13.28 -14.87
N LYS A 25 4.69 -12.84 -13.61
CA LYS A 25 3.78 -13.42 -12.62
C LYS A 25 2.37 -12.80 -12.74
N ASN A 26 1.77 -12.93 -13.93
CA ASN A 26 0.45 -12.32 -14.22
C ASN A 26 -0.67 -12.86 -13.32
N SER A 27 -0.50 -14.05 -12.73
CA SER A 27 -1.45 -14.60 -11.75
C SER A 27 -1.54 -13.78 -10.44
N GLN A 28 -0.51 -12.98 -10.11
CA GLN A 28 -0.53 -12.10 -8.95
C GLN A 28 -1.15 -10.73 -9.25
N VAL A 29 -1.18 -10.33 -10.53
CA VAL A 29 -1.84 -9.09 -10.98
C VAL A 29 -3.34 -9.32 -11.09
N THR A 30 -3.98 -9.54 -9.94
CA THR A 30 -5.43 -9.74 -9.84
C THR A 30 -6.17 -8.41 -9.80
N PHE A 31 -7.46 -8.43 -10.10
CA PHE A 31 -8.33 -7.26 -9.92
C PHE A 31 -8.23 -6.69 -8.49
N LEU A 32 -8.24 -7.57 -7.48
CA LEU A 32 -8.11 -7.16 -6.08
C LEU A 32 -6.81 -6.38 -5.83
N HIS A 33 -5.69 -6.89 -6.34
CA HIS A 33 -4.37 -6.25 -6.22
C HIS A 33 -4.38 -4.86 -6.86
N VAL A 34 -4.76 -4.77 -8.13
CA VAL A 34 -4.72 -3.50 -8.88
C VAL A 34 -5.70 -2.49 -8.31
N PHE A 35 -6.92 -2.92 -7.96
CA PHE A 35 -7.92 -2.05 -7.35
C PHE A 35 -7.43 -1.50 -6.01
N HIS A 36 -6.92 -2.36 -5.12
CA HIS A 36 -6.38 -1.97 -3.82
C HIS A 36 -5.22 -0.98 -3.98
N HIS A 37 -4.21 -1.29 -4.79
CA HIS A 37 -3.04 -0.43 -4.97
C HIS A 37 -3.37 0.90 -5.68
N THR A 38 -4.49 1.01 -6.39
CA THR A 38 -4.94 2.26 -7.02
C THR A 38 -5.80 3.11 -6.09
N ILE A 39 -6.77 2.50 -5.40
CA ILE A 39 -7.72 3.24 -4.56
C ILE A 39 -7.08 3.73 -3.26
N MET A 40 -6.10 2.99 -2.73
CA MET A 40 -5.41 3.33 -1.48
C MET A 40 -4.68 4.67 -1.54
N PRO A 41 -3.77 4.95 -2.49
CA PRO A 41 -3.16 6.27 -2.61
C PRO A 41 -4.21 7.34 -2.93
N TRP A 42 -5.17 7.07 -3.83
CA TRP A 42 -6.15 8.07 -4.22
C TRP A 42 -7.01 8.57 -3.06
N THR A 43 -7.54 7.65 -2.23
CA THR A 43 -8.34 8.01 -1.05
C THR A 43 -7.50 8.57 0.10
N TRP A 44 -6.27 8.09 0.29
CA TRP A 44 -5.36 8.61 1.32
C TRP A 44 -4.94 10.06 1.10
N TRP A 45 -4.96 10.55 -0.15
CA TRP A 45 -4.71 11.96 -0.42
C TRP A 45 -5.70 12.87 0.32
N PHE A 46 -6.99 12.53 0.29
CA PHE A 46 -8.02 13.26 1.03
C PHE A 46 -7.80 13.16 2.54
N GLY A 47 -7.46 11.97 3.05
CA GLY A 47 -7.13 11.77 4.47
C GLY A 47 -5.97 12.64 4.94
N VAL A 48 -4.87 12.69 4.20
CA VAL A 48 -3.70 13.53 4.53
C VAL A 48 -4.01 15.02 4.36
N LYS A 49 -4.85 15.39 3.39
CA LYS A 49 -5.17 16.80 3.12
C LYS A 49 -6.13 17.42 4.14
N PHE A 50 -7.14 16.66 4.58
CA PHE A 50 -8.26 17.19 5.38
C PHE A 50 -8.27 16.68 6.83
N ALA A 51 -7.72 15.50 7.11
CA ALA A 51 -7.81 14.87 8.44
C ALA A 51 -6.59 14.00 8.75
N ALA A 52 -5.40 14.61 8.79
CA ALA A 52 -4.13 13.90 9.01
C ALA A 52 -3.90 13.49 10.48
N GLY A 53 -4.82 12.73 11.08
CA GLY A 53 -4.72 12.22 12.45
C GLY A 53 -6.01 11.61 13.00
N GLY A 54 -6.00 11.25 14.28
CA GLY A 54 -7.18 10.74 15.00
C GLY A 54 -7.52 9.28 14.67
N LEU A 55 -8.79 8.90 14.88
CA LEU A 55 -9.26 7.52 14.70
C LEU A 55 -9.08 6.99 13.26
N GLY A 56 -9.06 7.88 12.26
CA GLY A 56 -8.86 7.51 10.85
C GLY A 56 -7.48 6.90 10.57
N THR A 57 -6.48 7.13 11.42
CA THR A 57 -5.13 6.57 11.23
C THR A 57 -4.95 5.16 11.80
N PHE A 58 -5.92 4.62 12.54
CA PHE A 58 -5.82 3.28 13.15
C PHE A 58 -5.67 2.18 12.09
N HIS A 59 -6.41 2.26 10.99
CA HIS A 59 -6.27 1.34 9.87
C HIS A 59 -4.84 1.38 9.29
N ALA A 60 -4.21 2.56 9.18
CA ALA A 60 -2.84 2.69 8.70
C ALA A 60 -1.85 2.00 9.64
N PHE A 61 -2.01 2.18 10.95
CA PHE A 61 -1.17 1.52 11.95
C PHE A 61 -1.24 -0.01 11.79
N LEU A 62 -2.45 -0.58 11.73
CA LEU A 62 -2.61 -2.02 11.55
C LEU A 62 -2.09 -2.50 10.19
N ASN A 63 -2.31 -1.74 9.12
CA ASN A 63 -1.80 -2.05 7.78
C ASN A 63 -0.27 -2.12 7.76
N THR A 64 0.42 -1.17 8.40
CA THR A 64 1.89 -1.20 8.46
C THR A 64 2.42 -2.43 9.19
N ALA A 65 1.78 -2.88 10.27
CA ALA A 65 2.18 -4.10 10.98
C ALA A 65 2.02 -5.35 10.10
N VAL A 66 0.90 -5.46 9.37
CA VAL A 66 0.67 -6.56 8.43
C VAL A 66 1.64 -6.50 7.26
N HIS A 67 1.96 -5.31 6.75
CA HIS A 67 2.94 -5.14 5.67
C HIS A 67 4.35 -5.56 6.06
N VAL A 68 4.77 -5.40 7.32
CA VAL A 68 6.05 -5.95 7.78
C VAL A 68 6.09 -7.46 7.58
N VAL A 69 5.04 -8.19 7.97
CA VAL A 69 4.97 -9.64 7.80
C VAL A 69 4.88 -10.03 6.32
N MET A 70 4.05 -9.33 5.55
CA MET A 70 3.83 -9.61 4.12
C MET A 70 5.10 -9.40 3.29
N TYR A 71 5.79 -8.27 3.46
CA TYR A 71 7.05 -8.01 2.75
C TYR A 71 8.18 -8.91 3.23
N SER A 72 8.20 -9.32 4.50
CA SER A 72 9.14 -10.34 4.98
C SER A 72 8.92 -11.68 4.27
N TYR A 73 7.66 -12.08 4.09
CA TYR A 73 7.32 -13.27 3.32
C TYR A 73 7.76 -13.15 1.84
N TYR A 74 7.50 -12.02 1.18
CA TYR A 74 7.98 -11.78 -0.19
C TYR A 74 9.50 -11.71 -0.32
N GLY A 75 10.22 -11.26 0.71
CA GLY A 75 11.68 -11.27 0.73
C GLY A 75 12.28 -12.68 0.87
N LEU A 76 11.57 -13.59 1.56
CA LEU A 76 11.97 -14.98 1.76
C LEU A 76 11.52 -15.94 0.64
N SER A 77 10.64 -15.49 -0.26
CA SER A 77 9.97 -16.30 -1.31
C SER A 77 10.38 -15.92 -2.73
#